data_AF-A0A961EB70-F1
#
_entry.id   AF-A0A961EB70-F1
#
_cell.length_a   1.000
_cell.length_b   1.000
_cell.length_c   1.000
_cell.angle_alpha   90.00
_cell.angle_beta   90.00
_cell.angle_gamma   90.00
#
_symmetry.space_group_name_H-M   'P 1'
#
loop_
_entity.id
_entity.type
_entity.pdbx_description
1 polymer ?
#
loop_
_entity_poly.entity_id
_entity_poly.type
_entity_poly.pdbx_seq_one_letter_code
_entity_poly.pdbx_strand_id
1 'polypeptide(L)'
;MAMIVIVAAIAVALTLSAPLRNSMSDRSEFARLSASNSELRKQIAYYEQKINEQNDPAYIEAQARERLHFVYPGEKAVVMMYPGDDARKAAERKAAEHADNPWYSNLWQAVATPPKK
;
A
#
# COMPACT_ATOMS: atom_id res chain seq x y z
N MET A 1 -73.70 -23.84 20.91
CA MET A 1 -72.65 -23.27 21.79
C MET A 1 -71.45 -24.20 21.97
N ALA A 2 -71.62 -25.44 22.46
CA ALA A 2 -70.49 -26.37 22.70
C ALA A 2 -69.61 -26.66 21.46
N MET A 3 -70.21 -26.87 20.29
CA MET A 3 -69.47 -27.14 19.04
C MET A 3 -68.57 -25.97 18.62
N ILE A 4 -69.01 -24.72 18.82
CA ILE A 4 -68.24 -23.52 18.49
C ILE A 4 -67.02 -23.40 19.42
N VAL A 5 -67.20 -23.71 20.70
CA VAL A 5 -66.11 -23.72 21.69
C VAL A 5 -65.06 -24.78 21.35
N ILE A 6 -65.48 -25.97 20.92
CA ILE A 6 -64.57 -27.05 20.53
C ILE A 6 -63.77 -26.66 19.28
N VAL A 7 -64.43 -26.11 18.26
CA VAL A 7 -63.75 -25.66 17.03
C VAL A 7 -62.78 -24.51 17.33
N ALA A 8 -63.17 -23.56 18.18
CA ALA A 8 -62.30 -22.47 18.60
C ALA A 8 -61.07 -22.98 19.39
N ALA A 9 -61.25 -23.97 20.27
CA ALA A 9 -60.16 -24.58 21.02
C ALA A 9 -59.16 -25.31 20.10
N ILE A 10 -59.65 -26.02 19.08
CA ILE A 10 -58.81 -26.70 18.09
C ILE A 10 -58.04 -25.67 17.24
N ALA A 11 -58.69 -24.59 16.80
CA ALA A 11 -58.05 -23.53 16.03
C ALA A 11 -56.90 -22.87 16.81
N VAL A 12 -57.14 -22.52 18.09
CA VAL A 12 -56.11 -21.97 18.98
C VAL A 12 -54.95 -22.95 19.18
N ALA A 13 -55.24 -24.24 19.40
CA ALA A 13 -54.21 -25.27 19.53
C ALA A 13 -53.34 -25.43 18.27
N LEU A 14 -53.93 -25.31 17.08
CA LEU A 14 -53.19 -25.35 15.80
C LEU A 14 -52.34 -24.09 15.59
N THR A 15 -52.86 -22.90 15.93
CA THR A 15 -52.11 -21.64 15.83
C THR A 15 -50.92 -21.58 16.80
N LEU A 16 -51.05 -22.17 18.00
CA LEU A 16 -49.94 -22.28 18.95
C LEU A 16 -48.96 -23.44 18.65
N SER A 17 -49.35 -24.43 17.85
CA SER A 17 -48.46 -25.54 17.49
C SER A 17 -47.35 -25.14 16.50
N ALA A 18 -47.59 -24.13 15.66
CA ALA A 18 -46.61 -23.62 14.70
C ALA A 18 -45.41 -22.86 15.32
N PRO A 19 -45.57 -21.93 16.29
CA PRO A 19 -44.47 -21.12 16.82
C PRO A 19 -43.45 -21.90 17.67
N LEU A 20 -43.79 -23.09 18.17
CA LEU A 20 -42.87 -23.88 19.01
C LEU A 20 -41.79 -24.63 18.21
N ARG A 21 -41.88 -24.66 16.87
CA ARG A 21 -40.89 -25.34 16.02
C ARG A 21 -39.70 -24.44 15.63
N ASN A 22 -39.78 -23.13 15.85
CA ASN A 22 -38.80 -22.17 15.33
C ASN A 22 -37.81 -21.60 16.36
N SER A 23 -37.92 -21.93 17.65
CA SER A 23 -37.11 -21.30 18.72
C SER A 23 -35.62 -21.64 18.72
N MET A 24 -35.16 -22.53 17.84
CA MET A 24 -33.73 -22.87 17.66
C MET A 24 -33.07 -22.04 16.56
N SER A 25 -33.82 -21.63 15.55
CA SER A 25 -33.31 -20.88 14.39
C SER A 25 -32.86 -19.48 14.81
N ASP A 26 -33.66 -18.80 15.63
CA ASP A 26 -33.42 -17.42 16.07
C ASP A 26 -32.09 -17.28 16.87
N ARG A 27 -31.74 -18.30 17.67
CA ARG A 27 -30.48 -18.30 18.45
C ARG A 27 -29.25 -18.49 17.56
N SER A 28 -29.35 -19.32 16.52
CA SER A 28 -28.26 -19.56 15.59
C SER A 28 -27.99 -18.35 14.69
N GLU A 29 -29.04 -17.63 14.31
CA GLU A 29 -28.93 -16.39 13.55
C GLU A 29 -28.26 -15.29 14.39
N PHE A 30 -28.68 -15.12 15.65
CA PHE A 30 -28.04 -14.19 16.57
C PHE A 30 -26.56 -14.53 16.84
N ALA A 31 -26.24 -15.81 17.02
CA ALA A 31 -24.86 -16.28 17.19
C ALA A 31 -24.01 -16.00 15.95
N ARG A 32 -24.55 -16.25 14.75
CA ARG A 32 -23.89 -15.98 13.47
C ARG A 32 -23.65 -14.48 13.27
N LEU A 33 -24.65 -13.64 13.56
CA LEU A 33 -24.50 -12.17 13.49
C LEU A 33 -23.46 -11.67 14.48
N SER A 34 -23.47 -12.18 15.71
CA SER A 34 -22.52 -11.79 16.76
C SER A 34 -21.09 -12.17 16.39
N ALA A 35 -20.88 -13.38 15.87
CA ALA A 35 -19.59 -13.84 15.37
C ALA A 35 -19.08 -12.95 14.24
N SER A 36 -19.93 -12.64 13.25
CA SER A 36 -19.62 -11.74 12.14
C SER A 36 -19.25 -10.33 12.61
N ASN A 37 -20.01 -9.77 13.56
CA ASN A 37 -19.73 -8.46 14.15
C ASN A 37 -18.38 -8.44 14.87
N SER A 38 -18.06 -9.50 15.63
CA SER A 38 -16.77 -9.63 16.30
C SER A 38 -15.60 -9.67 15.31
N GLU A 39 -15.79 -10.35 14.19
CA GLU A 39 -14.75 -10.50 13.17
C GLU A 39 -14.53 -9.17 12.42
N LEU A 40 -15.61 -8.47 12.08
CA LEU A 40 -15.53 -7.12 11.50
C LEU A 40 -14.85 -6.13 12.44
N ARG A 41 -15.11 -6.19 13.75
CA ARG A 41 -14.44 -5.33 14.74
C ARG A 41 -12.93 -5.59 14.80
N LYS A 42 -12.51 -6.85 14.73
CA LYS A 42 -11.07 -7.19 14.66
C LYS A 42 -10.44 -6.64 13.38
N GLN A 43 -11.13 -6.74 12.25
CA GLN A 43 -10.64 -6.19 10.99
C GLN A 43 -10.49 -4.68 11.05
N ILE A 44 -11.48 -3.97 11.61
CA ILE A 44 -11.40 -2.52 11.82
C ILE A 44 -10.18 -2.18 12.68
N ALA A 45 -10.01 -2.82 13.83
CA ALA A 45 -8.86 -2.57 14.70
C ALA A 45 -7.52 -2.85 14.01
N TYR A 46 -7.44 -3.91 13.22
CA TYR A 46 -6.24 -4.24 12.42
C TYR A 46 -5.94 -3.17 11.36
N TYR A 47 -6.95 -2.68 10.65
CA TYR A 47 -6.77 -1.64 9.65
C TYR A 47 -6.48 -0.27 10.27
N GLU A 48 -7.11 0.08 11.40
CA GLU A 48 -6.80 1.29 12.16
C GLU A 48 -5.34 1.27 12.64
N GLN A 49 -4.87 0.13 13.16
CA GLN A 49 -3.47 -0.03 13.54
C GLN A 49 -2.54 0.16 12.33
N LYS A 50 -2.84 -0.48 11.18
CA LYS A 50 -2.05 -0.31 9.96
C LYS A 50 -2.03 1.12 9.45
N ILE A 51 -3.18 1.81 9.49
CA ILE A 51 -3.28 3.22 9.11
C ILE A 51 -2.43 4.06 10.05
N ASN A 52 -2.47 3.80 11.35
CA ASN A 52 -1.69 4.54 12.33
C ASN A 52 -0.17 4.30 12.16
N GLU A 53 0.23 3.06 11.87
CA GLU A 53 1.62 2.71 11.52
C GLU A 53 2.08 3.37 10.21
N GLN A 54 1.18 3.53 9.24
CA GLN A 54 1.50 4.15 7.94
C GLN A 54 1.41 5.68 7.93
N ASN A 55 0.61 6.27 8.81
CA ASN A 55 0.43 7.71 8.96
C ASN A 55 1.44 8.33 9.93
N ASP A 56 2.48 7.60 10.35
CA ASP A 56 3.62 8.21 11.04
C ASP A 56 4.16 9.35 10.15
N PRO A 57 4.10 10.62 10.60
CA PRO A 57 4.55 11.76 9.82
C PRO A 57 5.98 11.59 9.31
N ALA A 58 6.84 10.89 10.06
CA ALA A 58 8.21 10.60 9.66
C ALA A 58 8.28 9.68 8.42
N TYR A 59 7.33 8.76 8.25
CA TYR A 59 7.26 7.86 7.09
C TYR A 59 6.82 8.62 5.82
N ILE A 60 5.81 9.49 5.95
CA ILE A 60 5.36 10.36 4.85
C ILE A 60 6.47 11.32 4.44
N GLU A 61 7.18 11.94 5.39
CA GLU A 61 8.32 12.82 5.13
C GLU A 61 9.47 12.10 4.44
N ALA A 62 9.82 10.89 4.89
CA ALA A 62 10.83 10.06 4.25
C ALA A 62 10.45 9.72 2.79
N GLN A 63 9.19 9.34 2.56
CA GLN A 63 8.71 8.99 1.23
C GLN A 63 8.63 10.20 0.28
N ALA A 64 8.26 11.38 0.79
CA ALA A 64 8.26 12.63 0.04
C ALA A 64 9.69 13.11 -0.30
N ARG A 65 10.65 12.94 0.61
CA ARG A 65 12.06 13.26 0.36
C ARG A 65 12.68 12.34 -0.69
N GLU A 66 12.36 11.05 -0.64
CA GLU A 66 12.88 10.06 -1.60
C GLU A 66 12.31 10.25 -3.01
N ARG A 67 10.98 10.42 -3.13
CA ARG A 67 10.31 10.42 -4.45
C ARG A 67 10.13 11.79 -5.07
N LEU A 68 9.90 12.81 -4.24
CA LEU A 68 9.56 14.16 -4.70
C LEU A 68 10.71 15.15 -4.46
N HIS A 69 11.84 14.69 -3.91
CA HIS A 69 12.96 15.53 -3.49
C HIS A 69 12.51 16.72 -2.64
N PHE A 70 11.49 16.50 -1.81
CA PHE A 70 10.92 17.54 -0.96
C PHE A 70 11.96 17.98 0.08
N VAL A 71 12.17 19.29 0.17
CA VAL A 71 13.07 19.94 1.13
C VAL A 71 12.33 21.06 1.85
N TYR A 72 12.64 21.29 3.12
CA TYR A 72 12.00 22.37 3.86
C TYR A 72 12.44 23.75 3.33
N PRO A 73 11.58 24.78 3.43
CA PRO A 73 11.98 26.15 3.09
C PRO A 73 13.19 26.57 3.95
N GLY A 74 14.35 26.74 3.30
CA GLY A 74 15.63 27.06 3.94
C GLY A 74 16.71 25.95 3.84
N GLU A 75 16.34 24.71 3.51
CA GLU A 75 17.31 23.64 3.20
C GLU A 75 17.85 23.77 1.76
N LYS A 76 19.14 23.50 1.58
CA LYS A 76 19.77 23.41 0.24
C LYS A 76 19.79 21.95 -0.20
N ALA A 77 18.97 21.59 -1.18
CA ALA A 77 19.04 20.28 -1.82
C ALA A 77 20.36 20.14 -2.59
N VAL A 78 21.23 19.21 -2.18
CA VAL A 78 22.46 18.88 -2.93
C VAL A 78 22.19 17.65 -3.78
N VAL A 79 22.01 17.86 -5.09
CA VAL A 79 21.94 16.76 -6.05
C VAL A 79 23.36 16.49 -6.54
N MET A 80 23.95 15.36 -6.15
CA MET A 80 25.20 14.90 -6.74
C MET A 80 24.94 14.43 -8.17
N MET A 81 25.24 15.29 -9.14
CA MET A 81 25.34 14.86 -10.54
C MET A 81 26.60 13.99 -10.68
N TYR A 82 26.45 12.69 -10.43
CA TYR A 82 27.41 11.74 -10.99
C TYR A 82 27.26 11.82 -12.51
N PRO A 83 28.36 11.81 -13.29
CA PRO A 83 28.26 11.57 -14.71
C PRO A 83 27.46 10.27 -14.87
N GLY A 84 26.29 10.36 -15.53
CA GLY A 84 25.46 9.19 -15.76
C GLY A 84 26.29 8.08 -16.40
N ASP A 85 25.84 6.82 -16.28
CA ASP A 85 26.62 5.67 -16.75
C ASP A 85 27.12 5.82 -18.20
N ASP A 86 26.39 6.52 -19.06
CA ASP A 86 26.80 6.82 -20.43
C ASP A 86 28.01 7.76 -20.51
N ALA A 87 28.05 8.80 -19.69
CA ALA A 87 29.18 9.73 -19.61
C ALA A 87 30.42 9.03 -19.02
N ARG A 88 30.23 8.15 -18.04
CA ARG A 88 31.31 7.31 -17.49
C ARG A 88 31.86 6.34 -18.54
N LYS A 89 30.99 5.59 -19.22
CA LYS A 89 31.38 4.67 -20.33
C LYS A 89 32.03 5.40 -21.50
N ALA A 90 31.62 6.64 -21.79
CA ALA A 90 32.25 7.45 -22.82
C ALA A 90 33.67 7.90 -22.40
N ALA A 91 33.87 8.27 -21.13
CA ALA A 91 35.18 8.60 -20.59
C ALA A 91 36.12 7.39 -20.57
N GLU A 92 35.63 6.22 -20.15
CA GLU A 92 36.37 4.95 -20.15
C GLU A 92 36.83 4.54 -21.56
N ARG A 93 35.95 4.67 -22.57
CA ARG A 93 36.30 4.39 -23.98
C ARG A 93 37.39 5.32 -24.50
N LYS A 94 37.28 6.62 -24.23
CA LYS A 94 38.33 7.59 -24.59
C LYS A 94 39.65 7.28 -23.89
N ALA A 95 39.61 6.90 -22.62
CA ALA A 95 40.81 6.52 -21.87
C ALA A 95 41.47 5.27 -22.48
N ALA A 96 40.69 4.27 -22.92
CA ALA A 96 41.19 3.10 -23.62
C ALA A 96 41.81 3.45 -24.99
N GLU A 97 41.14 4.30 -25.78
CA GLU A 97 41.67 4.80 -27.06
C GLU A 97 43.00 5.54 -26.88
N HIS A 98 43.13 6.35 -25.82
CA HIS A 98 44.40 7.01 -25.50
C HIS A 98 45.48 6.03 -25.05
N ALA A 99 45.13 4.94 -24.37
CA ALA A 99 46.08 3.92 -23.93
C ALA A 99 46.62 3.09 -25.12
N ASP A 100 45.81 2.84 -26.14
CA ASP A 100 46.20 2.11 -27.35
C ASP A 100 47.03 2.97 -28.33
N ASN A 101 46.94 4.29 -28.22
CA ASN A 101 47.67 5.22 -29.07
C ASN A 101 49.13 5.43 -28.61
N PRO A 102 50.10 5.53 -29.54
CA PRO A 102 51.46 5.98 -29.22
C PRO A 102 51.44 7.36 -28.54
N TRP A 103 52.32 7.55 -27.54
CA TRP A 103 52.35 8.76 -26.70
C TRP A 103 52.43 10.08 -27.47
N TYR A 104 53.13 10.10 -28.61
CA TYR A 104 53.24 11.27 -29.49
C TYR A 104 51.91 11.67 -30.16
N SER A 105 51.06 10.69 -30.48
CA SER A 105 49.74 10.93 -31.08
C SER A 105 48.81 11.64 -30.08
N ASN A 106 48.81 11.18 -28.83
CA ASN A 106 48.03 11.78 -27.75
C ASN A 106 48.49 13.23 -27.47
N LEU A 107 49.80 13.49 -27.50
CA LEU A 107 50.36 14.83 -27.31
C LEU A 107 49.89 15.80 -28.41
N TRP A 108 49.94 15.37 -29.68
CA TRP A 108 49.46 16.22 -30.77
C TRP A 108 47.96 16.48 -30.71
N GLN A 109 47.14 15.49 -30.34
CA GLN A 109 45.70 15.68 -30.18
C GLN A 109 45.37 16.68 -29.06
N ALA A 110 46.13 16.67 -27.96
CA ALA A 110 45.93 17.61 -26.85
C ALA A 110 46.21 19.07 -27.26
N VAL A 111 47.18 19.29 -28.17
CA VAL A 111 47.52 20.63 -28.67
C VAL A 111 46.58 21.06 -29.80
N ALA A 112 46.10 20.13 -30.62
CA ALA A 112 45.23 20.42 -31.76
C ALA A 112 43.74 20.63 -31.36
N THR A 113 43.32 20.17 -30.18
CA THR A 113 41.92 20.28 -29.73
C THR A 113 41.73 21.55 -28.89
N PRO A 114 40.98 22.57 -29.36
CA PRO A 114 40.69 23.75 -28.56
C PRO A 114 39.80 23.40 -27.35
N PRO A 115 40.01 24.04 -26.18
CA PRO A 115 39.20 23.78 -25.00
C PRO A 115 37.74 24.15 -25.28
N LYS A 116 36.82 23.23 -24.95
CA LYS A 116 35.38 23.51 -25.01
C LYS A 116 35.03 24.57 -23.95
N LYS A 117 34.39 25.66 -24.38
CA LYS A 117 33.81 26.69 -23.50
C LYS A 117 32.62 26.15 -22.73
#